data_AF-A0A1F0N8L6-F1
#
_entry.id   AF-A0A1F0N8L6-F1
#
_cell.length_a   1.000
_cell.length_b   1.000
_cell.length_c   1.000
_cell.angle_alpha   90.00
_cell.angle_beta   90.00
_cell.angle_gamma   90.00
#
_symmetry.space_group_name_H-M   'P 1'
#
loop_
_entity.id
_entity.type
_entity.pdbx_description
1 polymer ?
#
loop_
_entity_poly.entity_id
_entity_poly.type
_entity_poly.pdbx_seq_one_letter_code
_entity_poly.pdbx_strand_id
1 'polypeptide(L)'
;MEKRLRLFHFSKDQYGEPYYLPGIIFDDSFAEFSKIVEDLDSRINKCIDDKYAKNFRFKRPSSQIVTNVSEIFENKENFNRNSKDIASKFQESIGRRFQNDFYLVVLTTEIDNREILFLVKMETGTAIQVSDENTLRTLDKILPDKKSRLQKATVIYKDKTIQFKENREEPNSERTNIHSRVLDRTDDNISGYYFKVFLDSDNVIDDEDSAARMAIQAIETIVKPYIKSEVSPGIVKEKLTSFLSQRRDTSFEGLIQEVSDVLDFNIENRETDIEKLSQEAYDLAKRKNNTVVASFVAKLYRPPKVTYVAEGDEQQIRISFLKSLESHKDVYWDDDDDDFYVLKINKEVITLIER
;
A
#
# COMPACT_ATOMS: atom_id res chain seq x y z
N MET A 1 15.92 24.17 11.39
CA MET A 1 16.77 22.97 11.30
C MET A 1 17.82 23.17 10.20
N GLU A 2 19.04 22.61 10.30
CA GLU A 2 20.00 22.62 9.19
C GLU A 2 19.58 21.64 8.08
N LYS A 3 19.38 22.14 6.86
CA LYS A 3 19.05 21.31 5.70
C LYS A 3 20.32 20.67 5.16
N ARG A 4 20.24 19.39 4.79
CA ARG A 4 21.41 18.63 4.30
C ARG A 4 21.01 17.71 3.17
N LEU A 5 21.83 17.66 2.13
CA LEU A 5 21.62 16.90 0.91
C LEU A 5 22.81 16.02 0.61
N ARG A 6 22.56 14.80 0.15
CA ARG A 6 23.59 13.92 -0.41
C ARG A 6 23.07 13.15 -1.60
N LEU A 7 23.94 12.99 -2.58
CA LEU A 7 23.69 12.20 -3.79
C LEU A 7 24.49 10.90 -3.71
N PHE A 8 23.87 9.79 -4.07
CA PHE A 8 24.54 8.50 -4.24
C PHE A 8 24.37 8.06 -5.68
N HIS A 9 25.47 7.94 -6.41
CA HIS A 9 25.45 7.47 -7.80
C HIS A 9 25.41 5.95 -7.81
N PHE A 10 24.29 5.37 -8.24
CA PHE A 10 24.12 3.94 -8.43
C PHE A 10 24.39 3.55 -9.87
N SER A 11 25.21 2.52 -10.04
CA SER A 11 25.56 1.94 -11.34
C SER A 11 25.78 0.43 -11.21
N LYS A 12 25.98 -0.23 -12.35
CA LYS A 12 26.31 -1.66 -12.40
C LYS A 12 27.79 -1.90 -12.57
N ASP A 13 28.32 -2.85 -11.82
CA ASP A 13 29.69 -3.32 -12.02
C ASP A 13 29.79 -4.21 -13.27
N GLN A 14 31.01 -4.71 -13.53
CA GLN A 14 31.29 -5.60 -14.65
C GLN A 14 30.52 -6.94 -14.62
N TYR A 15 29.96 -7.32 -13.46
CA TYR A 15 29.15 -8.53 -13.27
C TYR A 15 27.64 -8.23 -13.28
N GLY A 16 27.26 -6.96 -13.45
CA GLY A 16 25.88 -6.50 -13.39
C GLY A 16 25.32 -6.36 -11.98
N GLU A 17 26.18 -6.44 -10.94
CA GLU A 17 25.79 -6.18 -9.56
C GLU A 17 25.69 -4.68 -9.31
N PRO A 18 24.69 -4.26 -8.51
CA PRO A 18 24.54 -2.86 -8.18
C PRO A 18 25.65 -2.44 -7.21
N TYR A 19 26.27 -1.28 -7.45
CA TYR A 19 27.10 -0.59 -6.47
C TYR A 19 26.74 0.89 -6.45
N TYR A 20 27.21 1.61 -5.42
CA TYR A 20 27.04 3.04 -5.36
C TYR A 20 28.31 3.77 -4.96
N LEU A 21 28.45 5.00 -5.45
CA LEU A 21 29.46 5.96 -5.04
C LEU A 21 28.80 7.10 -4.25
N PRO A 22 29.20 7.34 -2.99
CA PRO A 22 28.65 8.42 -2.20
C PRO A 22 29.26 9.76 -2.62
N GLY A 23 28.42 10.74 -2.94
CA GLY A 23 28.84 12.12 -3.14
C GLY A 23 29.13 12.86 -1.84
N ILE A 24 29.56 14.12 -1.97
CA ILE A 24 29.73 15.04 -0.85
C ILE A 24 28.39 15.42 -0.20
N ILE A 25 28.47 15.98 1.01
CA ILE A 25 27.31 16.52 1.73
C ILE A 25 27.21 18.00 1.40
N PHE A 26 26.06 18.42 0.89
CA PHE A 26 25.72 19.82 0.67
C PHE A 26 24.85 20.32 1.82
N ASP A 27 25.16 21.51 2.30
CA ASP A 27 24.47 22.24 3.35
C ASP A 27 24.53 23.75 3.04
N ASP A 28 24.09 24.60 3.98
CA ASP A 28 24.03 26.06 3.81
C ASP A 28 25.39 26.72 3.52
N SER A 29 26.52 26.00 3.64
CA SER A 29 27.83 26.52 3.23
C SER A 29 28.02 26.56 1.70
N PHE A 30 27.17 25.88 0.93
CA PHE A 30 27.23 25.86 -0.53
C PHE A 30 26.37 26.97 -1.14
N ALA A 31 26.97 27.85 -1.94
CA ALA A 31 26.34 29.10 -2.40
C ALA A 31 25.01 28.93 -3.16
N GLU A 32 24.81 27.80 -3.84
CA GLU A 32 23.56 27.51 -4.58
C GLU A 32 22.59 26.62 -3.80
N PHE A 33 22.92 26.21 -2.57
CA PHE A 33 22.16 25.22 -1.82
C PHE A 33 20.71 25.63 -1.59
N SER A 34 20.45 26.91 -1.28
CA SER A 34 19.10 27.42 -1.07
C SER A 34 18.22 27.24 -2.32
N LYS A 35 18.75 27.44 -3.53
CA LYS A 35 17.99 27.23 -4.78
C LYS A 35 17.67 25.75 -5.01
N ILE A 36 18.61 24.87 -4.67
CA ILE A 36 18.46 23.41 -4.80
C ILE A 36 17.37 22.92 -3.85
N VAL A 37 17.41 23.41 -2.62
CA VAL A 37 16.41 23.14 -1.58
C VAL A 37 15.04 23.65 -1.98
N GLU A 38 14.92 24.88 -2.50
CA GLU A 38 13.62 25.44 -2.93
C GLU A 38 12.95 24.58 -4.02
N ASP A 39 13.72 24.11 -5.02
CA ASP A 39 13.19 23.20 -6.04
C ASP A 39 12.77 21.85 -5.43
N LEU A 40 13.58 21.29 -4.51
CA LEU A 40 13.27 20.04 -3.82
C LEU A 40 12.02 20.17 -2.93
N ASP A 41 11.91 21.24 -2.16
CA ASP A 41 10.77 21.53 -1.29
C ASP A 41 9.46 21.62 -2.11
N SER A 42 9.50 22.29 -3.26
CA SER A 42 8.38 22.33 -4.23
C SER A 42 7.94 20.93 -4.66
N ARG A 43 8.86 19.98 -4.79
CA ARG A 43 8.53 18.59 -5.15
C ARG A 43 8.00 17.79 -4.01
N ILE A 44 8.50 18.03 -2.81
CA ILE A 44 7.99 17.34 -1.65
C ILE A 44 6.51 17.69 -1.51
N ASN A 45 6.16 18.97 -1.63
CA ASN A 45 4.76 19.42 -1.68
C ASN A 45 3.98 18.72 -2.81
N LYS A 46 4.52 18.69 -4.04
CA LYS A 46 3.90 17.95 -5.14
C LYS A 46 3.72 16.45 -4.85
N CYS A 47 4.62 15.80 -4.10
CA CYS A 47 4.52 14.39 -3.75
C CYS A 47 3.51 14.15 -2.63
N ILE A 48 3.44 15.05 -1.64
CA ILE A 48 2.47 15.01 -0.56
C ILE A 48 1.05 15.22 -1.12
N ASP A 49 0.89 16.12 -2.08
CA ASP A 49 -0.42 16.45 -2.67
C ASP A 49 -0.81 15.54 -3.86
N ASP A 50 0.08 14.63 -4.28
CA ASP A 50 -0.20 13.74 -5.41
C ASP A 50 -1.28 12.71 -5.02
N LYS A 51 -2.35 12.65 -5.81
CA LYS A 51 -3.44 11.68 -5.61
C LYS A 51 -3.02 10.22 -5.78
N TYR A 52 -1.88 9.97 -6.44
CA TYR A 52 -1.32 8.64 -6.62
C TYR A 52 -0.28 8.28 -5.54
N ALA A 53 0.05 9.20 -4.63
CA ALA A 53 0.90 8.89 -3.50
C ALA A 53 0.16 8.00 -2.50
N LYS A 54 0.84 6.96 -2.03
CA LYS A 54 0.30 6.00 -1.06
C LYS A 54 0.96 6.17 0.30
N ASN A 55 0.19 5.83 1.34
CA ASN A 55 0.58 5.97 2.73
C ASN A 55 1.24 4.67 3.22
N PHE A 56 2.34 4.80 3.96
CA PHE A 56 3.08 3.66 4.48
C PHE A 56 3.38 3.81 5.97
N ARG A 57 3.45 2.65 6.63
CA ARG A 57 3.81 2.51 8.03
C ARG A 57 4.95 1.52 8.15
N PHE A 58 5.96 1.85 8.95
CA PHE A 58 7.05 0.94 9.27
C PHE A 58 6.50 -0.31 9.98
N LYS A 59 7.07 -1.48 9.69
CA LYS A 59 6.63 -2.75 10.26
C LYS A 59 6.98 -2.88 11.73
N ARG A 60 8.19 -2.45 12.09
CA ARG A 60 8.77 -2.64 13.42
C ARG A 60 9.52 -1.40 13.89
N PRO A 61 9.33 -0.99 15.16
CA PRO A 61 10.05 0.17 15.72
C PRO A 61 11.56 -0.08 15.85
N SER A 62 11.96 -1.35 15.97
CA SER A 62 13.36 -1.77 16.04
C SER A 62 14.05 -1.95 14.69
N SER A 63 13.38 -1.66 13.57
CA SER A 63 14.00 -1.82 12.25
C SER A 63 15.16 -0.83 12.06
N GLN A 64 16.25 -1.27 11.42
CA GLN A 64 17.42 -0.41 11.20
C GLN A 64 17.07 0.87 10.44
N ILE A 65 16.10 0.81 9.51
CA ILE A 65 15.66 1.98 8.77
C ILE A 65 14.97 3.00 9.68
N VAL A 66 14.17 2.57 10.66
CA VAL A 66 13.57 3.47 11.66
C VAL A 66 14.66 4.17 12.47
N THR A 67 15.68 3.43 12.92
CA THR A 67 16.85 3.99 13.61
C THR A 67 17.56 5.03 12.74
N ASN A 68 17.93 4.66 11.52
CA ASN A 68 18.64 5.54 10.59
C ASN A 68 17.86 6.83 10.33
N VAL A 69 16.55 6.73 10.06
CA VAL A 69 15.68 7.88 9.82
C VAL A 69 15.56 8.75 11.08
N SER A 70 15.44 8.18 12.26
CA SER A 70 15.29 8.96 13.50
C SER A 70 16.54 9.79 13.82
N GLU A 71 17.73 9.25 13.54
CA GLU A 71 19.01 9.84 13.94
C GLU A 71 19.63 10.74 12.85
N ILE A 72 19.17 10.65 11.59
CA ILE A 72 19.76 11.39 10.46
C ILE A 72 19.69 12.92 10.62
N PHE A 73 18.77 13.42 11.44
CA PHE A 73 18.52 14.85 11.64
C PHE A 73 19.45 15.51 12.67
N GLU A 74 20.13 14.73 13.51
CA GLU A 74 20.80 15.25 14.71
C GLU A 74 22.00 16.16 14.39
N ASN A 75 22.90 15.71 13.52
CA ASN A 75 24.12 16.45 13.16
C ASN A 75 24.70 15.94 11.82
N LYS A 76 25.74 16.60 11.31
CA LYS A 76 26.38 16.27 10.03
C LYS A 76 27.02 14.88 10.01
N GLU A 77 27.55 14.39 11.14
CA GLU A 77 28.15 13.06 11.24
C GLU A 77 27.07 11.97 11.16
N ASN A 78 25.97 12.12 11.91
CA ASN A 78 24.82 11.24 11.84
C ASN A 78 24.15 11.29 10.47
N PHE A 79 24.06 12.46 9.84
CA PHE A 79 23.61 12.57 8.45
C PHE A 79 24.52 11.76 7.51
N ASN A 80 25.85 11.88 7.64
CA ASN A 80 26.82 11.14 6.82
C ASN A 80 26.70 9.62 6.99
N ARG A 81 26.61 9.13 8.23
CA ARG A 81 26.51 7.70 8.55
C ARG A 81 25.16 7.14 8.10
N ASN A 82 24.06 7.70 8.59
CA ASN A 82 22.73 7.17 8.34
C ASN A 82 22.33 7.28 6.85
N SER A 83 22.78 8.31 6.12
CA SER A 83 22.54 8.38 4.67
C SER A 83 23.25 7.24 3.90
N LYS A 84 24.46 6.85 4.31
CA LYS A 84 25.17 5.70 3.73
C LYS A 84 24.46 4.40 4.05
N ASP A 85 24.01 4.22 5.29
CA ASP A 85 23.30 3.00 5.69
C ASP A 85 21.97 2.85 4.94
N ILE A 86 21.27 3.97 4.70
CA ILE A 86 20.08 4.02 3.83
C ILE A 86 20.44 3.62 2.39
N ALA A 87 21.50 4.19 1.81
CA ALA A 87 21.93 3.83 0.45
C ALA A 87 22.34 2.36 0.35
N SER A 88 23.07 1.83 1.34
CA SER A 88 23.44 0.40 1.42
C SER A 88 22.22 -0.50 1.46
N LYS A 89 21.25 -0.20 2.34
CA LYS A 89 20.00 -0.95 2.40
C LYS A 89 19.23 -0.87 1.08
N PHE A 90 19.26 0.29 0.42
CA PHE A 90 18.64 0.45 -0.90
C PHE A 90 19.31 -0.46 -1.95
N GLN A 91 20.63 -0.49 -2.01
CA GLN A 91 21.42 -1.38 -2.88
C GLN A 91 21.05 -2.86 -2.69
N GLU A 92 21.02 -3.32 -1.45
CA GLU A 92 20.63 -4.69 -1.11
C GLU A 92 19.20 -5.02 -1.56
N SER A 93 18.30 -4.05 -1.40
CA SER A 93 16.88 -4.22 -1.71
C SER A 93 16.59 -4.26 -3.22
N ILE A 94 17.30 -3.46 -4.01
CA ILE A 94 17.11 -3.43 -5.47
C ILE A 94 17.75 -4.63 -6.17
N GLY A 95 18.88 -5.14 -5.68
CA GLY A 95 19.65 -6.17 -6.38
C GLY A 95 19.88 -5.82 -7.86
N ARG A 96 19.74 -6.79 -8.76
CA ARG A 96 19.96 -6.60 -10.21
C ARG A 96 18.79 -5.93 -10.97
N ARG A 97 17.79 -5.35 -10.29
CA ARG A 97 16.49 -4.96 -10.88
C ARG A 97 16.53 -3.71 -11.77
N PHE A 98 17.48 -2.79 -11.59
CA PHE A 98 17.54 -1.59 -12.42
C PHE A 98 18.37 -1.84 -13.69
N GLN A 99 18.14 -1.03 -14.72
CA GLN A 99 18.86 -1.15 -16.01
C GLN A 99 19.87 -0.02 -16.22
N ASN A 100 19.47 1.21 -15.88
CA ASN A 100 20.26 2.42 -16.09
C ASN A 100 20.80 2.95 -14.77
N ASP A 101 21.93 3.64 -14.84
CA ASP A 101 22.49 4.38 -13.73
C ASP A 101 21.51 5.46 -13.24
N PHE A 102 21.55 5.73 -11.94
CA PHE A 102 20.64 6.69 -11.31
C PHE A 102 21.28 7.29 -10.06
N TYR A 103 20.76 8.41 -9.60
CA TYR A 103 21.05 8.98 -8.31
C TYR A 103 19.96 8.64 -7.30
N LEU A 104 20.35 8.16 -6.12
CA LEU A 104 19.54 8.24 -4.92
C LEU A 104 19.88 9.56 -4.23
N VAL A 105 18.88 10.42 -4.08
CA VAL A 105 18.99 11.69 -3.39
C VAL A 105 18.43 11.52 -1.98
N VAL A 106 19.21 11.94 -0.99
CA VAL A 106 18.84 11.93 0.43
C VAL A 106 18.87 13.36 0.95
N LEU A 107 17.72 13.89 1.34
CA LEU A 107 17.56 15.28 1.80
C LEU A 107 16.84 15.31 3.15
N THR A 108 17.40 16.02 4.12
CA THR A 108 16.66 16.47 5.31
C THR A 108 16.20 17.91 5.10
N THR A 109 14.90 18.15 5.22
CA THR A 109 14.31 19.50 5.11
C THR A 109 13.13 19.65 6.06
N GLU A 110 12.47 20.81 6.01
CA GLU A 110 11.31 21.15 6.82
C GLU A 110 10.21 21.66 5.89
N ILE A 111 9.03 21.05 5.96
CA ILE A 111 7.84 21.40 5.18
C ILE A 111 6.66 21.53 6.15
N ASP A 112 5.92 22.63 6.09
CA ASP A 112 4.79 22.93 6.99
C ASP A 112 5.13 22.73 8.48
N ASN A 113 6.31 23.22 8.89
CA ASN A 113 6.88 23.05 10.24
C ASN A 113 7.07 21.59 10.66
N ARG A 114 7.22 20.66 9.71
CA ARG A 114 7.51 19.25 9.95
C ARG A 114 8.86 18.89 9.36
N GLU A 115 9.74 18.37 10.20
CA GLU A 115 11.01 17.80 9.75
C GLU A 115 10.76 16.51 8.98
N ILE A 116 11.32 16.45 7.78
CA ILE A 116 11.10 15.34 6.85
C ILE A 116 12.41 14.87 6.23
N LEU A 117 12.48 13.57 5.99
CA LEU A 117 13.49 12.95 5.16
C LEU A 117 12.88 12.67 3.80
N PHE A 118 13.46 13.25 2.77
CA PHE A 118 13.08 13.02 1.39
C PHE A 118 14.09 12.10 0.72
N LEU A 119 13.61 10.99 0.18
CA LEU A 119 14.37 10.02 -0.59
C LEU A 119 13.83 9.98 -2.01
N VAL A 120 14.64 10.27 -3.03
CA VAL A 120 14.18 10.22 -4.43
C VAL A 120 15.17 9.51 -5.33
N LYS A 121 14.64 8.66 -6.22
CA LYS A 121 15.39 8.01 -7.30
C LYS A 121 15.27 8.84 -8.58
N MET A 122 16.41 9.22 -9.17
CA MET A 122 16.50 10.09 -10.35
C MET A 122 17.48 9.53 -11.39
N GLU A 123 17.17 9.58 -12.69
CA GLU A 123 18.11 9.09 -13.74
C GLU A 123 19.29 10.05 -13.99
N THR A 124 20.47 9.50 -14.30
CA THR A 124 21.76 10.23 -14.38
C THR A 124 21.93 11.22 -15.52
N GLY A 125 20.96 11.40 -16.42
CA GLY A 125 21.07 12.29 -17.58
C GLY A 125 20.11 13.47 -17.63
N THR A 126 19.28 13.69 -16.61
CA THR A 126 18.02 14.46 -16.81
C THR A 126 17.81 15.66 -15.92
N ALA A 127 18.77 16.00 -15.05
CA ALA A 127 18.46 16.86 -13.91
C ALA A 127 19.69 17.37 -13.11
N ILE A 128 20.63 16.48 -12.80
CA ILE A 128 21.86 16.80 -12.06
C ILE A 128 23.04 16.39 -12.93
N GLN A 129 23.83 17.35 -13.42
CA GLN A 129 25.16 17.06 -13.92
C GLN A 129 26.14 17.17 -12.75
N VAL A 130 26.53 16.02 -12.19
CA VAL A 130 27.71 15.94 -11.33
C VAL A 130 28.91 15.88 -12.28
N SER A 131 29.49 17.03 -12.62
CA SER A 131 30.83 17.05 -13.22
C SER A 131 31.83 16.86 -12.09
N ASP A 132 32.49 15.70 -12.09
CA ASP A 132 33.63 15.28 -11.25
C ASP A 132 33.52 15.69 -9.76
N GLU A 133 33.01 14.77 -8.94
CA GLU A 133 32.97 14.71 -7.46
C GLU A 133 32.45 15.93 -6.66
N ASN A 134 32.33 17.14 -7.22
CA ASN A 134 32.23 18.36 -6.41
C ASN A 134 31.36 19.49 -6.96
N THR A 135 30.61 19.31 -8.06
CA THR A 135 29.70 20.37 -8.52
C THR A 135 28.31 19.84 -8.82
N LEU A 136 27.37 20.11 -7.90
CA LEU A 136 25.95 20.26 -8.24
C LEU A 136 25.87 21.48 -9.15
N ARG A 137 26.07 21.32 -10.47
CA ARG A 137 25.70 22.38 -11.39
C ARG A 137 24.19 22.39 -11.46
N THR A 138 23.59 23.44 -10.89
CA THR A 138 22.17 23.73 -10.99
C THR A 138 21.81 23.90 -12.47
N LEU A 139 21.40 22.82 -13.12
CA LEU A 139 20.63 22.95 -14.36
C LEU A 139 19.27 23.48 -13.93
N ASP A 140 18.84 24.61 -14.48
CA ASP A 140 17.47 25.11 -14.27
C ASP A 140 16.48 23.95 -14.40
N LYS A 141 15.69 23.71 -13.34
CA LYS A 141 14.92 22.49 -13.14
C LYS A 141 15.85 21.29 -12.92
N ILE A 142 16.44 21.22 -11.71
CA ILE A 142 17.29 20.13 -11.15
C ILE A 142 16.65 18.74 -11.31
N LEU A 143 15.42 18.72 -11.77
CA LEU A 143 14.41 17.80 -11.38
C LEU A 143 13.29 18.10 -12.43
N PRO A 144 12.73 17.13 -13.16
CA PRO A 144 11.95 17.40 -14.37
C PRO A 144 10.50 17.81 -14.09
N ASP A 145 10.01 18.84 -14.79
CA ASP A 145 8.71 19.50 -14.56
C ASP A 145 7.61 19.11 -15.57
N LYS A 146 7.86 18.12 -16.45
CA LYS A 146 6.85 17.59 -17.38
C LYS A 146 6.81 16.07 -17.30
N LYS A 147 5.80 15.52 -16.62
CA LYS A 147 5.23 14.17 -16.75
C LYS A 147 6.13 12.91 -16.95
N SER A 148 7.47 12.92 -16.83
CA SER A 148 8.25 11.71 -17.21
C SER A 148 9.51 11.32 -16.44
N ARG A 149 9.95 11.96 -15.33
CA ARG A 149 11.28 11.59 -14.77
C ARG A 149 11.54 11.66 -13.26
N LEU A 150 10.49 11.76 -12.43
CA LEU A 150 10.55 11.33 -11.02
C LEU A 150 9.99 9.92 -10.99
N GLN A 151 10.86 8.91 -10.81
CA GLN A 151 10.42 7.52 -10.87
C GLN A 151 9.78 7.09 -9.56
N LYS A 152 10.48 7.32 -8.45
CA LYS A 152 10.01 7.00 -7.09
C LYS A 152 10.52 8.04 -6.11
N ALA A 153 9.64 8.56 -5.28
CA ALA A 153 9.95 9.50 -4.22
C ALA A 153 9.25 9.09 -2.92
N THR A 154 9.92 9.32 -1.80
CA THR A 154 9.43 9.02 -0.47
C THR A 154 9.65 10.21 0.43
N VAL A 155 8.58 10.62 1.11
CA VAL A 155 8.61 11.61 2.18
C VAL A 155 8.41 10.85 3.49
N ILE A 156 9.37 10.92 4.42
CA ILE A 156 9.30 10.27 5.72
C ILE A 156 9.24 11.34 6.81
N TYR A 157 8.26 11.25 7.70
CA TYR A 157 8.05 12.22 8.78
C TYR A 157 8.88 11.85 10.01
N LYS A 158 9.74 12.76 10.46
CA LYS A 158 10.63 12.55 11.61
C LYS A 158 9.84 12.23 12.87
N ASP A 159 8.90 13.10 13.24
CA ASP A 159 8.16 12.98 14.50
C ASP A 159 7.37 11.67 14.59
N LYS A 160 6.72 11.27 13.49
CA LYS A 160 6.01 9.99 13.42
C LYS A 160 6.95 8.80 13.55
N THR A 161 8.13 8.89 12.92
CA THR A 161 9.15 7.85 13.06
C THR A 161 9.66 7.73 14.50
N ILE A 162 9.90 8.85 15.19
CA ILE A 162 10.35 8.87 16.58
C ILE A 162 9.25 8.35 17.52
N GLN A 163 8.01 8.83 17.36
CA GLN A 163 6.86 8.33 18.13
C GLN A 163 6.72 6.82 18.00
N PHE A 164 6.86 6.30 16.77
CA PHE A 164 6.83 4.86 16.53
C PHE A 164 8.00 4.13 17.20
N LYS A 165 9.25 4.61 17.01
CA LYS A 165 10.47 4.03 17.63
C LYS A 165 10.34 3.92 19.15
N GLU A 166 9.74 4.92 19.78
CA GLU A 166 9.60 5.06 21.23
C GLU A 166 8.29 4.47 21.78
N ASN A 167 7.46 3.84 20.93
CA ASN A 167 6.15 3.30 21.28
C ASN A 167 5.21 4.34 21.93
N ARG A 168 5.25 5.59 21.43
CA ARG A 168 4.41 6.72 21.89
C ARG A 168 3.19 7.00 21.01
N GLU A 169 2.86 6.08 20.11
CA GLU A 169 1.69 6.21 19.25
C GLU A 169 0.42 5.78 19.99
N GLU A 170 -0.69 6.49 19.72
CA GLU A 170 -1.99 6.13 20.24
C GLU A 170 -2.39 4.69 19.81
N PRO A 171 -2.98 3.87 20.68
CA PRO A 171 -3.51 2.57 20.29
C PRO A 171 -4.54 2.68 19.16
N ASN A 172 -4.57 1.70 18.24
CA ASN A 172 -5.52 1.62 17.12
C ASN A 172 -5.47 2.80 16.12
N SER A 173 -4.36 3.54 16.09
CA SER A 173 -4.16 4.69 15.21
C SER A 173 -3.37 4.35 13.93
N GLU A 174 -3.22 3.08 13.58
CA GLU A 174 -2.30 2.66 12.51
C GLU A 174 -2.69 3.19 11.12
N ARG A 175 -3.97 3.53 10.91
CA ARG A 175 -4.46 4.16 9.67
C ARG A 175 -4.22 5.67 9.61
N THR A 176 -3.96 6.33 10.73
CA THR A 176 -3.78 7.79 10.82
C THR A 176 -2.34 8.18 11.14
N ASN A 177 -1.59 7.31 11.82
CA ASN A 177 -0.15 7.45 12.05
C ASN A 177 0.64 6.99 10.82
N ILE A 178 0.62 7.84 9.80
CA ILE A 178 1.36 7.67 8.55
C ILE A 178 2.83 8.06 8.77
N HIS A 179 3.76 7.11 8.59
CA HIS A 179 5.19 7.38 8.79
C HIS A 179 5.83 7.93 7.52
N SER A 180 5.35 7.48 6.36
CA SER A 180 5.85 7.95 5.08
C SER A 180 4.78 7.95 4.00
N ARG A 181 4.98 8.81 3.00
CA ARG A 181 4.20 8.85 1.77
C ARG A 181 5.12 8.57 0.60
N VAL A 182 4.72 7.63 -0.25
CA VAL A 182 5.53 7.20 -1.40
C VAL A 182 4.75 7.46 -2.68
N LEU A 183 5.42 8.10 -3.63
CA LEU A 183 4.92 8.32 -4.98
C LEU A 183 5.77 7.52 -5.96
N ASP A 184 5.12 6.73 -6.81
CA ASP A 184 5.74 5.97 -7.88
C ASP A 184 5.02 6.29 -9.19
N ARG A 185 5.70 7.01 -10.09
CA ARG A 185 5.09 7.41 -11.37
C ARG A 185 5.24 6.36 -12.45
N THR A 186 5.97 5.28 -12.17
CA THR A 186 6.21 4.18 -13.09
C THR A 186 5.28 3.00 -12.83
N ASP A 187 4.79 2.87 -11.61
CA ASP A 187 4.00 1.73 -11.16
C ASP A 187 3.02 2.17 -10.08
N ASP A 188 1.72 2.18 -10.42
CA ASP A 188 0.65 2.54 -9.49
C ASP A 188 0.63 1.65 -8.24
N ASN A 189 1.16 0.43 -8.29
CA ASN A 189 1.17 -0.50 -7.15
C ASN A 189 2.34 -0.33 -6.21
N ILE A 190 3.35 0.49 -6.57
CA ILE A 190 4.62 0.65 -5.87
C ILE A 190 5.36 -0.68 -5.74
N SER A 191 6.62 -0.73 -6.13
CA SER A 191 7.33 -2.01 -6.16
C SER A 191 7.56 -2.61 -4.77
N GLY A 192 7.26 -3.91 -4.60
CA GLY A 192 7.38 -4.63 -3.31
C GLY A 192 8.75 -4.57 -2.65
N TYR A 193 9.84 -4.61 -3.44
CA TYR A 193 11.20 -4.47 -2.90
C TYR A 193 11.42 -3.10 -2.23
N TYR A 194 10.72 -2.06 -2.68
CA TYR A 194 10.92 -0.70 -2.21
C TYR A 194 10.29 -0.52 -0.84
N PHE A 195 9.00 -0.85 -0.69
CA PHE A 195 8.35 -0.66 0.60
C PHE A 195 8.57 -1.82 1.57
N LYS A 196 8.51 -3.09 1.12
CA LYS A 196 8.63 -4.25 2.03
C LYS A 196 10.05 -4.55 2.48
N VAL A 197 11.04 -4.33 1.60
CA VAL A 197 12.44 -4.71 1.87
C VAL A 197 13.25 -3.48 2.24
N PHE A 198 13.25 -2.44 1.39
CA PHE A 198 14.02 -1.22 1.64
C PHE A 198 13.46 -0.41 2.82
N LEU A 199 12.20 0.03 2.74
CA LEU A 199 11.60 0.81 3.82
C LEU A 199 11.17 -0.04 5.02
N ASP A 200 11.13 -1.37 4.90
CA ASP A 200 10.59 -2.28 5.92
C ASP A 200 9.20 -1.82 6.42
N SER A 201 8.32 -1.54 5.47
CA SER A 201 7.01 -0.93 5.67
C SER A 201 5.90 -1.76 5.04
N ASP A 202 4.68 -1.53 5.51
CA ASP A 202 3.44 -1.97 4.89
C ASP A 202 2.67 -0.77 4.33
N ASN A 203 1.96 -1.01 3.23
CA ASN A 203 1.01 -0.04 2.70
C ASN A 203 -0.16 0.09 3.69
N VAL A 204 -0.53 1.32 4.01
CA VAL A 204 -1.64 1.61 4.91
C VAL A 204 -2.94 1.25 4.21
N ILE A 205 -3.79 0.49 4.88
CA ILE A 205 -5.13 0.14 4.39
C ILE A 205 -6.04 1.33 4.67
N ASP A 206 -6.00 2.33 3.79
CA ASP A 206 -6.76 3.58 3.89
C ASP A 206 -8.08 3.56 3.10
N ASP A 207 -8.34 2.52 2.31
CA ASP A 207 -9.60 2.33 1.58
C ASP A 207 -10.47 1.17 2.11
N GLU A 208 -11.78 1.36 1.98
CA GLU A 208 -12.83 0.47 2.50
C GLU A 208 -12.83 -0.94 1.84
N ASP A 209 -12.36 -1.04 0.59
CA ASP A 209 -12.36 -2.29 -0.19
C ASP A 209 -11.15 -3.16 0.16
N SER A 210 -9.97 -2.56 0.28
CA SER A 210 -8.77 -3.23 0.80
C SER A 210 -8.99 -3.73 2.24
N ALA A 211 -9.67 -2.94 3.09
CA ALA A 211 -10.05 -3.37 4.43
C ALA A 211 -10.96 -4.60 4.41
N ALA A 212 -12.02 -4.57 3.60
CA ALA A 212 -12.95 -5.68 3.43
C ALA A 212 -12.23 -6.95 2.91
N ARG A 213 -11.41 -6.83 1.85
CA ARG A 213 -10.67 -7.96 1.27
C ARG A 213 -9.70 -8.60 2.25
N MET A 214 -8.96 -7.78 3.01
CA MET A 214 -8.01 -8.27 4.01
C MET A 214 -8.74 -9.07 5.09
N ALA A 215 -9.86 -8.55 5.60
CA ALA A 215 -10.66 -9.21 6.61
C ALA A 215 -11.27 -10.53 6.09
N ILE A 216 -11.90 -10.52 4.92
CA ILE A 216 -12.48 -11.73 4.30
C ILE A 216 -11.41 -12.81 4.14
N GLN A 217 -10.23 -12.46 3.59
CA GLN A 217 -9.18 -13.44 3.36
C GLN A 217 -8.67 -14.06 4.67
N ALA A 218 -8.54 -13.25 5.73
CA ALA A 218 -8.09 -13.74 7.02
C ALA A 218 -9.15 -14.65 7.66
N ILE A 219 -10.41 -14.23 7.66
CA ILE A 219 -11.54 -15.01 8.19
C ILE A 219 -11.68 -16.33 7.44
N GLU A 220 -11.72 -16.30 6.11
CA GLU A 220 -11.80 -17.52 5.27
C GLU A 220 -10.70 -18.52 5.62
N THR A 221 -9.48 -18.04 5.91
CA THR A 221 -8.37 -18.90 6.30
C THR A 221 -8.59 -19.53 7.68
N ILE A 222 -9.01 -18.73 8.66
CA ILE A 222 -9.15 -19.17 10.06
C ILE A 222 -10.37 -20.06 10.26
N VAL A 223 -11.51 -19.74 9.64
CA VAL A 223 -12.76 -20.47 9.87
C VAL A 223 -12.88 -21.74 9.03
N LYS A 224 -12.05 -21.92 7.99
CA LYS A 224 -12.07 -23.08 7.09
C LYS A 224 -12.18 -24.44 7.82
N PRO A 225 -11.47 -24.71 8.93
CA PRO A 225 -11.57 -25.98 9.64
C PRO A 225 -12.87 -26.17 10.43
N TYR A 226 -13.68 -25.12 10.55
CA TYR A 226 -14.92 -25.06 11.32
C TYR A 226 -16.16 -24.93 10.42
N ILE A 227 -16.01 -24.96 9.09
CA ILE A 227 -17.17 -24.94 8.19
C ILE A 227 -17.91 -26.27 8.31
N LYS A 228 -19.24 -26.20 8.51
CA LYS A 228 -20.13 -27.36 8.55
C LYS A 228 -19.97 -28.22 7.29
N SER A 229 -19.90 -29.54 7.49
CA SER A 229 -19.56 -30.49 6.41
C SER A 229 -20.56 -30.53 5.25
N GLU A 230 -21.81 -30.17 5.53
CA GLU A 230 -22.93 -30.08 4.59
C GLU A 230 -22.93 -28.78 3.77
N VAL A 231 -22.02 -27.84 4.05
CA VAL A 231 -21.97 -26.53 3.40
C VAL A 231 -20.74 -26.42 2.49
N SER A 232 -20.89 -25.70 1.38
CA SER A 232 -19.79 -25.50 0.43
C SER A 232 -18.64 -24.70 1.06
N PRO A 233 -17.37 -25.06 0.80
CA PRO A 233 -16.21 -24.34 1.34
C PRO A 233 -16.15 -22.84 0.95
N GLY A 234 -16.81 -22.45 -0.14
CA GLY A 234 -16.86 -21.06 -0.62
C GLY A 234 -17.90 -20.19 0.08
N ILE A 235 -18.78 -20.77 0.89
CA ILE A 235 -19.95 -20.07 1.46
C ILE A 235 -19.57 -18.87 2.32
N VAL A 236 -18.46 -18.96 3.07
CA VAL A 236 -18.00 -17.91 3.99
C VAL A 236 -17.67 -16.66 3.19
N LYS A 237 -16.88 -16.84 2.12
CA LYS A 237 -16.52 -15.74 1.23
C LYS A 237 -17.76 -15.14 0.59
N GLU A 238 -18.71 -15.94 0.14
CA GLU A 238 -19.95 -15.47 -0.47
C GLU A 238 -20.80 -14.64 0.49
N LYS A 239 -21.05 -15.14 1.71
CA LYS A 239 -21.78 -14.43 2.76
C LYS A 239 -21.14 -13.09 3.10
N LEU A 240 -19.85 -13.09 3.42
CA LEU A 240 -19.14 -11.86 3.77
C LEU A 240 -19.10 -10.86 2.62
N THR A 241 -18.94 -11.36 1.38
CA THR A 241 -18.95 -10.49 0.20
C THR A 241 -20.33 -9.86 -0.03
N SER A 242 -21.40 -10.62 0.19
CA SER A 242 -22.77 -10.10 0.15
C SER A 242 -23.01 -9.07 1.27
N PHE A 243 -22.62 -9.40 2.50
CA PHE A 243 -22.76 -8.55 3.68
C PHE A 243 -22.03 -7.20 3.53
N LEU A 244 -20.85 -7.21 2.90
CA LEU A 244 -20.01 -6.03 2.67
C LEU A 244 -20.25 -5.38 1.30
N SER A 245 -21.30 -5.76 0.56
CA SER A 245 -21.69 -5.09 -0.68
C SER A 245 -22.16 -3.64 -0.46
N GLN A 246 -22.64 -3.35 0.75
CA GLN A 246 -22.99 -2.02 1.21
C GLN A 246 -21.97 -1.50 2.21
N ARG A 247 -21.82 -0.17 2.27
CA ARG A 247 -20.90 0.48 3.20
C ARG A 247 -21.39 0.27 4.63
N ARG A 248 -20.56 -0.26 5.50
CA ARG A 248 -20.92 -0.57 6.90
C ARG A 248 -19.74 -0.40 7.85
N ASP A 249 -20.04 0.01 9.07
CA ASP A 249 -19.13 -0.10 10.21
C ASP A 249 -19.16 -1.54 10.72
N THR A 250 -18.00 -2.19 10.81
CA THR A 250 -17.90 -3.59 11.22
C THR A 250 -16.60 -3.87 11.98
N SER A 251 -16.45 -5.10 12.45
CA SER A 251 -15.25 -5.63 13.11
C SER A 251 -15.01 -7.07 12.68
N PHE A 252 -13.85 -7.63 13.05
CA PHE A 252 -13.62 -9.08 12.86
C PHE A 252 -14.70 -9.92 13.55
N GLU A 253 -15.13 -9.51 14.75
CA GLU A 253 -16.23 -10.14 15.49
C GLU A 253 -17.56 -10.05 14.76
N GLY A 254 -17.93 -8.86 14.27
CA GLY A 254 -19.15 -8.68 13.49
C GLY A 254 -19.17 -9.53 12.21
N LEU A 255 -18.02 -9.71 11.56
CA LEU A 255 -17.90 -10.55 10.37
C LEU A 255 -17.95 -12.05 10.70
N ILE A 256 -17.35 -12.51 11.80
CA ILE A 256 -17.47 -13.92 12.23
C ILE A 256 -18.91 -14.23 12.65
N GLN A 257 -19.58 -13.29 13.34
CA GLN A 257 -20.99 -13.43 13.72
C GLN A 257 -21.89 -13.62 12.48
N GLU A 258 -21.64 -12.89 11.39
CA GLU A 258 -22.39 -13.00 10.13
C GLU A 258 -22.29 -14.38 9.47
N VAL A 259 -21.18 -15.10 9.68
CA VAL A 259 -20.99 -16.46 9.14
C VAL A 259 -21.18 -17.56 10.18
N SER A 260 -21.54 -17.21 11.42
CA SER A 260 -21.64 -18.16 12.53
C SER A 260 -22.63 -19.30 12.27
N ASP A 261 -23.68 -19.07 11.48
CA ASP A 261 -24.70 -20.06 11.15
C ASP A 261 -24.18 -21.20 10.26
N VAL A 262 -23.09 -20.97 9.52
CA VAL A 262 -22.43 -21.98 8.66
C VAL A 262 -21.19 -22.60 9.32
N LEU A 263 -20.88 -22.22 10.56
CA LEU A 263 -19.77 -22.76 11.35
C LEU A 263 -20.27 -23.80 12.36
N ASP A 264 -19.46 -24.83 12.58
CA ASP A 264 -19.63 -25.82 13.62
C ASP A 264 -18.68 -25.54 14.78
N PHE A 265 -19.25 -25.10 15.89
CA PHE A 265 -18.53 -24.83 17.14
C PHE A 265 -18.44 -26.07 18.06
N ASN A 266 -19.12 -27.16 17.71
CA ASN A 266 -19.20 -28.37 18.54
C ASN A 266 -18.20 -29.46 18.12
N ILE A 267 -17.16 -29.10 17.36
CA ILE A 267 -16.17 -30.06 16.87
C ILE A 267 -15.36 -30.61 18.06
N GLU A 268 -15.45 -31.93 18.28
CA GLU A 268 -14.69 -32.62 19.31
C GLU A 268 -13.19 -32.34 19.18
N ASN A 269 -12.53 -32.00 20.30
CA ASN A 269 -11.12 -31.61 20.40
C ASN A 269 -10.73 -30.28 19.73
N ARG A 270 -11.71 -29.42 19.38
CA ARG A 270 -11.46 -28.06 18.86
C ARG A 270 -12.43 -27.03 19.44
N GLU A 271 -12.33 -26.84 20.76
CA GLU A 271 -13.11 -25.82 21.46
C GLU A 271 -12.77 -24.42 20.94
N THR A 272 -13.78 -23.75 20.40
CA THR A 272 -13.69 -22.41 19.85
C THR A 272 -15.02 -21.68 19.99
N ASP A 273 -14.98 -20.36 19.89
CA ASP A 273 -16.14 -19.49 19.88
C ASP A 273 -15.91 -18.33 18.91
N ILE A 274 -16.89 -17.43 18.82
CA ILE A 274 -16.82 -16.27 17.95
C ILE A 274 -15.66 -15.35 18.34
N GLU A 275 -15.46 -15.10 19.62
CA GLU A 275 -14.41 -14.20 20.13
C GLU A 275 -13.01 -14.71 19.73
N LYS A 276 -12.74 -15.99 19.97
CA LYS A 276 -11.46 -16.62 19.64
C LYS A 276 -11.18 -16.63 18.14
N LEU A 277 -12.15 -17.03 17.31
CA LEU A 277 -11.98 -17.01 15.85
C LEU A 277 -11.76 -15.58 15.33
N SER A 278 -12.42 -14.60 15.93
CA SER A 278 -12.29 -13.18 15.57
C SER A 278 -10.89 -12.66 15.89
N GLN A 279 -10.37 -12.98 17.06
CA GLN A 279 -9.02 -12.62 17.47
C GLN A 279 -7.97 -13.31 16.59
N GLU A 280 -8.11 -14.60 16.30
CA GLU A 280 -7.20 -15.34 15.41
C GLU A 280 -7.20 -14.77 13.99
N ALA A 281 -8.37 -14.39 13.47
CA ALA A 281 -8.51 -13.75 12.15
C ALA A 281 -7.89 -12.35 12.14
N TYR A 282 -8.12 -11.56 13.18
CA TYR A 282 -7.49 -10.25 13.33
C TYR A 282 -5.96 -10.38 13.39
N ASP A 283 -5.43 -11.29 14.20
CA ASP A 283 -3.99 -11.51 14.34
C ASP A 283 -3.36 -12.04 13.04
N LEU A 284 -4.07 -12.87 12.28
CA LEU A 284 -3.61 -13.28 10.95
C LEU A 284 -3.56 -12.09 9.99
N ALA A 285 -4.59 -11.24 9.97
CA ALA A 285 -4.62 -10.05 9.14
C ALA A 285 -3.53 -9.05 9.53
N LYS A 286 -3.35 -8.80 10.83
CA LYS A 286 -2.33 -7.90 11.40
C LYS A 286 -0.91 -8.37 11.10
N ARG A 287 -0.67 -9.69 11.12
CA ARG A 287 0.62 -10.28 10.70
C ARG A 287 0.90 -10.10 9.20
N LYS A 288 -0.14 -10.10 8.37
CA LYS A 288 0.00 -9.85 6.92
C LYS A 288 0.22 -8.37 6.60
N ASN A 289 -0.40 -7.48 7.35
CA ASN A 289 -0.26 -6.04 7.23
C ASN A 289 -0.49 -5.37 8.59
N ASN A 290 0.54 -4.71 9.13
CA ASN A 290 0.48 -4.16 10.48
C ASN A 290 -0.47 -2.94 10.63
N THR A 291 -1.08 -2.47 9.55
CA THR A 291 -2.03 -1.34 9.53
C THR A 291 -3.50 -1.75 9.68
N VAL A 292 -3.78 -3.06 9.75
CA VAL A 292 -5.11 -3.58 10.04
C VAL A 292 -5.55 -3.13 11.44
N VAL A 293 -6.79 -2.69 11.56
CA VAL A 293 -7.43 -2.33 12.84
C VAL A 293 -8.61 -3.27 13.08
N ALA A 294 -8.95 -3.52 14.34
CA ALA A 294 -9.97 -4.51 14.71
C ALA A 294 -11.40 -4.10 14.27
N SER A 295 -11.70 -2.80 14.30
CA SER A 295 -12.97 -2.21 13.87
C SER A 295 -12.73 -1.20 12.76
N PHE A 296 -13.53 -1.26 11.69
CA PHE A 296 -13.31 -0.48 10.47
C PHE A 296 -14.59 -0.32 9.65
N VAL A 297 -14.60 0.73 8.82
CA VAL A 297 -15.59 0.87 7.75
C VAL A 297 -15.18 -0.02 6.58
N ALA A 298 -16.12 -0.78 6.05
CA ALA A 298 -15.91 -1.72 4.95
C ALA A 298 -16.97 -1.55 3.86
N LYS A 299 -16.51 -1.66 2.61
CA LYS A 299 -17.37 -1.69 1.43
C LYS A 299 -16.62 -2.34 0.28
N LEU A 300 -17.19 -3.37 -0.33
CA LEU A 300 -16.66 -3.94 -1.56
C LEU A 300 -17.24 -3.21 -2.77
N TYR A 301 -16.39 -2.51 -3.53
CA TYR A 301 -16.84 -1.68 -4.66
C TYR A 301 -17.43 -2.48 -5.82
N ARG A 302 -17.11 -3.77 -5.91
CA ARG A 302 -17.70 -4.67 -6.90
C ARG A 302 -18.30 -5.87 -6.17
N PRO A 303 -19.58 -5.80 -5.78
CA PRO A 303 -20.28 -7.00 -5.37
C PRO A 303 -20.24 -8.05 -6.48
N PRO A 304 -20.18 -9.34 -6.13
CA PRO A 304 -19.96 -10.45 -7.04
C PRO A 304 -21.12 -10.50 -8.03
N LYS A 305 -20.77 -10.64 -9.31
CA LYS A 305 -21.73 -10.77 -10.39
C LYS A 305 -21.61 -12.15 -11.00
N VAL A 306 -22.75 -12.76 -11.28
CA VAL A 306 -22.80 -13.84 -12.27
C VAL A 306 -22.76 -13.18 -13.64
N THR A 307 -21.95 -13.70 -14.55
CA THR A 307 -21.89 -13.22 -15.94
C THR A 307 -22.06 -14.43 -16.85
N TYR A 308 -23.13 -14.45 -17.63
CA TYR A 308 -23.31 -15.38 -18.73
C TYR A 308 -22.87 -14.69 -20.01
N VAL A 309 -22.11 -15.40 -20.83
CA VAL A 309 -21.66 -14.97 -22.15
C VAL A 309 -22.11 -15.99 -23.18
N ALA A 310 -22.41 -15.54 -24.40
CA ALA A 310 -22.67 -16.44 -25.51
C ALA A 310 -21.44 -17.33 -25.78
N GLU A 311 -21.69 -18.60 -26.10
CA GLU A 311 -20.63 -19.51 -26.52
C GLU A 311 -20.11 -19.09 -27.90
N GLY A 312 -18.80 -18.86 -28.03
CA GLY A 312 -18.13 -18.47 -29.28
C GLY A 312 -17.75 -16.99 -29.37
N ASP A 313 -18.73 -16.08 -29.36
CA ASP A 313 -18.50 -14.63 -29.47
C ASP A 313 -19.02 -13.90 -28.23
N GLU A 314 -18.09 -13.56 -27.33
CA GLU A 314 -18.36 -12.88 -26.05
C GLU A 314 -19.06 -11.51 -26.20
N GLN A 315 -19.15 -10.96 -27.43
CA GLN A 315 -19.80 -9.67 -27.69
C GLN A 315 -21.29 -9.76 -28.08
N GLN A 316 -21.84 -10.94 -28.36
CA GLN A 316 -23.23 -11.05 -28.83
C GLN A 316 -24.27 -10.97 -27.70
N ILE A 317 -24.06 -11.72 -26.62
CA ILE A 317 -24.95 -11.72 -25.46
C ILE A 317 -24.09 -11.75 -24.20
N ARG A 318 -24.28 -10.75 -23.34
CA ARG A 318 -23.69 -10.70 -22.01
C ARG A 318 -24.74 -10.32 -20.99
N ILE A 319 -25.11 -11.26 -20.15
CA ILE A 319 -26.04 -11.04 -19.04
C ILE A 319 -25.23 -11.00 -17.77
N SER A 320 -25.33 -9.91 -17.00
CA SER A 320 -24.65 -9.83 -15.70
C SER A 320 -25.55 -9.23 -14.63
N PHE A 321 -25.64 -9.91 -13.50
CA PHE A 321 -26.43 -9.48 -12.34
C PHE A 321 -25.70 -9.87 -11.06
N LEU A 322 -26.08 -9.25 -9.93
CA LEU A 322 -25.48 -9.54 -8.63
C LEU A 322 -25.79 -10.98 -8.22
N LYS A 323 -24.77 -11.74 -7.78
CA LYS A 323 -24.94 -13.13 -7.35
C LYS A 323 -25.93 -13.28 -6.19
N SER A 324 -26.05 -12.27 -5.34
CA SER A 324 -27.04 -12.23 -4.26
C SER A 324 -28.49 -12.29 -4.75
N LEU A 325 -28.79 -11.78 -5.95
CA LEU A 325 -30.14 -11.86 -6.52
C LEU A 325 -30.51 -13.30 -6.89
N GLU A 326 -29.54 -14.11 -7.31
CA GLU A 326 -29.73 -15.56 -7.51
C GLU A 326 -29.96 -16.28 -6.18
N SER A 327 -29.14 -15.96 -5.18
CA SER A 327 -29.23 -16.55 -3.84
C SER A 327 -30.56 -16.26 -3.13
N HIS A 328 -31.14 -15.09 -3.34
CA HIS A 328 -32.46 -14.71 -2.80
C HIS A 328 -33.63 -15.18 -3.67
N LYS A 329 -33.38 -15.85 -4.80
CA LYS A 329 -34.39 -16.19 -5.82
C LYS A 329 -35.12 -14.99 -6.42
N ASP A 330 -34.51 -13.81 -6.38
CA ASP A 330 -34.97 -12.62 -7.08
C ASP A 330 -34.63 -12.66 -8.58
N VAL A 331 -33.62 -13.45 -8.96
CA VAL A 331 -33.26 -13.77 -10.34
C VAL A 331 -33.07 -15.27 -10.43
N TYR A 332 -33.77 -15.96 -11.33
CA TYR A 332 -33.62 -17.41 -11.48
C TYR A 332 -33.98 -17.85 -12.90
N TRP A 333 -33.45 -19.01 -13.30
CA TRP A 333 -33.80 -19.66 -14.56
C TRP A 333 -35.02 -20.55 -14.37
N ASP A 334 -35.92 -20.45 -15.33
CA ASP A 334 -37.11 -21.29 -15.44
C ASP A 334 -36.84 -22.32 -16.53
N ASP A 335 -36.81 -23.59 -16.14
CA ASP A 335 -36.56 -24.74 -17.03
C ASP A 335 -37.89 -25.40 -17.44
N ASP A 336 -39.01 -24.65 -17.42
CA ASP A 336 -40.36 -25.18 -17.65
C ASP A 336 -40.65 -25.49 -19.15
N ASP A 337 -39.76 -25.12 -20.09
CA ASP A 337 -39.91 -25.37 -21.53
C ASP A 337 -38.62 -25.96 -22.14
N ASP A 338 -38.74 -27.07 -22.88
CA ASP A 338 -37.63 -27.78 -23.53
C ASP A 338 -36.94 -26.96 -24.66
N ASP A 339 -37.57 -25.88 -25.13
CA ASP A 339 -37.14 -25.11 -26.31
C ASP A 339 -36.46 -23.75 -25.99
N PHE A 340 -36.60 -23.21 -24.76
CA PHE A 340 -36.07 -21.89 -24.41
C PHE A 340 -35.65 -21.78 -22.94
N TYR A 341 -34.56 -21.07 -22.67
CA TYR A 341 -34.18 -20.67 -21.31
C TYR A 341 -34.81 -19.31 -20.96
N VAL A 342 -35.65 -19.27 -19.92
CA VAL A 342 -36.29 -18.03 -19.47
C VAL A 342 -35.64 -17.54 -18.17
N LEU A 343 -35.02 -16.37 -18.21
CA LEU A 343 -34.52 -15.69 -17.01
C LEU A 343 -35.66 -14.88 -16.37
N LYS A 344 -36.18 -15.34 -15.24
CA LYS A 344 -37.18 -14.62 -14.45
C LYS A 344 -36.50 -13.66 -13.47
N ILE A 345 -37.02 -12.44 -13.37
CA ILE A 345 -36.54 -11.41 -12.45
C ILE A 345 -37.71 -10.84 -11.65
N ASN A 346 -37.59 -10.79 -10.32
CA ASN A 346 -38.57 -10.20 -9.43
C ASN A 346 -38.72 -8.70 -9.75
N LYS A 347 -39.96 -8.26 -10.02
CA LYS A 347 -40.25 -6.88 -10.41
C LYS A 347 -39.88 -5.87 -9.33
N GLU A 348 -39.88 -6.27 -8.06
CA GLU A 348 -39.54 -5.39 -6.94
C GLU A 348 -38.06 -4.98 -6.91
N VAL A 349 -37.17 -5.78 -7.52
CA VAL A 349 -35.72 -5.48 -7.58
C VAL A 349 -35.30 -4.72 -8.83
N ILE A 350 -36.24 -4.43 -9.75
CA ILE A 350 -35.95 -3.70 -10.99
C ILE A 350 -36.83 -2.46 -11.12
N THR A 351 -36.24 -1.35 -11.55
CA THR A 351 -37.01 -0.20 -12.05
C THR A 351 -36.93 -0.21 -13.57
N LEU A 352 -38.02 -0.63 -14.22
CA LEU A 352 -38.15 -0.54 -15.67
C LEU A 352 -38.51 0.90 -16.04
N ILE A 353 -37.65 1.54 -16.82
CA ILE A 353 -37.95 2.84 -17.45
C ILE A 353 -38.17 2.54 -18.93
N GLU A 354 -39.43 2.63 -19.36
CA GLU A 354 -39.77 2.61 -20.78
C GLU A 354 -39.27 3.92 -21.43
N ARG A 355 -38.58 3.81 -22.57
CA ARG A 355 -38.11 4.95 -23.36
C ARG A 355 -38.71 4.95 -24.73
#